data_AF-A0A0M4DQ71-F1
#
_entry.id   AF-A0A0M4DQ71-F1
#
_cell.length_a   1.000
_cell.length_b   1.000
_cell.length_c   1.000
_cell.angle_alpha   90.00
_cell.angle_beta   90.00
_cell.angle_gamma   90.00
#
_symmetry.space_group_name_H-M   'P 1'
#
loop_
_entity.id
_entity.type
_entity.pdbx_description
1 polymer ?
#
loop_
_entity_poly.entity_id
_entity_poly.type
_entity_poly.pdbx_seq_one_letter_code
_entity_poly.pdbx_strand_id
1 'polypeptide(L)'
;MPTTVTTDRPTTLITAPDTLTHQERQVLSAVGCGLRDDEIAAALALPEEAVAGHLARVLVKLGLRDRVAAVVHAFDCGLVVPGRGPRARAARPATRAVSVQKAPVRKAPAQKASVQAISVRAVARPRVRISLLGPLQAWRGGRCLELGHLRQQAVLAALALGAGRRCLSQRELLDDVWGLEPPATNVVPVYIYRLRKALHDGCGGDGDDRGGGGPDAVIVRGPRGYQLATGAVDVDVARMEELVAGIGRADRAGDPLQALHLCCQTLELFRGEPLAGLPGPLAELERLRLVERRVAIVQRKVEWQLRLGQDAEAIDELFALSAAHPLNEPLAAMLMRALYRDGRQADALTVFERARRRLADDLGVPPSRLLRRAHQMILRGE
;
A
#
# COMPACT_ATOMS: atom_id res chain seq x y z
N MET A 1 -3.12 -62.09 -36.33
CA MET A 1 -3.04 -63.12 -35.28
C MET A 1 -1.65 -63.71 -35.31
N PRO A 2 -0.87 -63.82 -34.21
CA PRO A 2 -1.07 -63.41 -32.80
C PRO A 2 -0.07 -62.27 -32.36
N THR A 3 -0.45 -61.24 -31.58
CA THR A 3 -0.46 -61.00 -30.09
C THR A 3 0.88 -60.86 -29.35
N THR A 4 1.14 -59.67 -28.74
CA THR A 4 1.34 -59.33 -27.28
C THR A 4 1.93 -57.91 -27.17
N VAL A 5 1.25 -56.87 -26.64
CA VAL A 5 0.97 -56.43 -25.23
C VAL A 5 2.16 -55.77 -24.50
N THR A 6 1.86 -54.65 -23.80
CA THR A 6 2.57 -53.93 -22.68
C THR A 6 3.09 -52.54 -23.10
N THR A 7 2.48 -51.38 -22.80
CA THR A 7 2.04 -50.70 -21.55
C THR A 7 3.11 -49.82 -20.88
N ASP A 8 2.70 -48.56 -20.69
CA ASP A 8 3.09 -47.54 -19.71
C ASP A 8 4.32 -46.62 -19.84
N ARG A 9 3.97 -45.33 -20.01
CA ARG A 9 4.62 -44.16 -19.41
C ARG A 9 4.34 -44.13 -17.90
N PRO A 10 5.32 -43.87 -17.03
CA PRO A 10 5.03 -43.31 -15.72
C PRO A 10 5.09 -41.78 -15.78
N THR A 11 3.92 -41.15 -15.80
CA THR A 11 3.74 -39.81 -15.24
C THR A 11 3.87 -39.97 -13.72
N THR A 12 4.98 -39.53 -13.14
CA THR A 12 5.17 -39.48 -11.69
C THR A 12 4.23 -38.44 -11.08
N LEU A 13 2.99 -38.86 -10.83
CA LEU A 13 2.17 -38.35 -9.75
C LEU A 13 2.91 -38.70 -8.45
N ILE A 14 3.53 -37.70 -7.83
CA ILE A 14 3.92 -37.78 -6.42
C ILE A 14 2.61 -37.68 -5.63
N THR A 15 1.95 -38.82 -5.47
CA THR A 15 0.80 -39.02 -4.60
C THR A 15 1.33 -39.16 -3.18
N ALA A 16 1.29 -38.08 -2.40
CA ALA A 16 1.36 -38.20 -0.94
C ALA A 16 0.03 -38.79 -0.43
N PRO A 17 0.04 -39.72 0.54
CA PRO A 17 -1.19 -40.35 1.04
C PRO A 17 -2.06 -39.32 1.76
N ASP A 18 -3.38 -39.43 1.57
CA ASP A 18 -4.43 -38.67 2.23
C ASP A 18 -4.32 -38.75 3.77
N THR A 19 -3.55 -37.86 4.39
CA THR A 19 -3.35 -37.82 5.86
C THR A 19 -4.59 -37.35 6.64
N LEU A 20 -5.50 -36.65 5.95
CA LEU A 20 -6.73 -36.11 6.51
C LEU A 20 -7.91 -37.01 6.19
N THR A 21 -8.76 -37.27 7.19
CA THR A 21 -10.04 -37.92 6.95
C THR A 21 -10.95 -37.02 6.11
N HIS A 22 -11.97 -37.60 5.45
CA HIS A 22 -12.95 -36.82 4.67
C HIS A 22 -13.58 -35.69 5.51
N GLN A 23 -13.90 -35.97 6.77
CA GLN A 23 -14.48 -35.00 7.70
C GLN A 23 -13.47 -33.91 8.10
N GLU A 24 -12.20 -34.26 8.30
CA GLU A 24 -11.11 -33.29 8.54
C GLU A 24 -10.85 -32.41 7.31
N ARG A 25 -10.94 -32.96 6.10
CA ARG A 25 -10.83 -32.20 4.84
C ARG A 25 -12.02 -31.24 4.64
N GLN A 26 -13.23 -31.66 5.01
CA GLN A 26 -14.41 -30.79 5.01
C GLN A 26 -14.28 -29.65 6.04
N VAL A 27 -13.82 -29.95 7.26
CA VAL A 27 -13.53 -28.93 8.28
C VAL A 27 -12.44 -27.98 7.80
N LEU A 28 -11.35 -28.49 7.21
CA LEU A 28 -10.27 -27.66 6.65
C LEU A 28 -10.74 -26.77 5.48
N SER A 29 -11.61 -27.28 4.61
CA SER A 29 -12.21 -26.49 3.52
C SER A 29 -13.16 -25.41 4.06
N ALA A 30 -13.97 -25.71 5.07
CA ALA A 30 -14.85 -24.75 5.72
C ALA A 30 -14.06 -23.67 6.50
N VAL A 31 -12.97 -24.07 7.17
CA VAL A 31 -12.00 -23.15 7.77
C VAL A 31 -11.31 -22.30 6.69
N GLY A 32 -10.95 -22.87 5.54
CA GLY A 32 -10.43 -22.15 4.39
C GLY A 32 -11.41 -21.11 3.82
N CYS A 33 -12.72 -21.40 3.87
CA CYS A 33 -13.81 -20.47 3.60
C CYS A 33 -14.07 -19.49 4.76
N GLY A 34 -13.25 -19.50 5.81
CA GLY A 34 -13.26 -18.59 6.96
C GLY A 34 -14.54 -18.60 7.79
N LEU A 35 -15.26 -19.72 7.78
CA LEU A 35 -16.36 -19.95 8.70
C LEU A 35 -15.84 -20.07 10.14
N ARG A 36 -16.63 -19.61 11.11
CA ARG A 36 -16.42 -19.81 12.55
C ARG A 36 -16.87 -21.20 12.99
N ASP A 37 -16.46 -21.66 14.17
CA ASP A 37 -16.72 -23.05 14.59
C ASP A 37 -18.21 -23.37 14.72
N ASP A 38 -19.04 -22.39 15.12
CA ASP A 38 -20.50 -22.45 15.12
C ASP A 38 -21.08 -22.58 13.70
N GLU A 39 -20.53 -21.84 12.74
CA GLU A 39 -20.96 -21.87 11.33
C GLU A 39 -20.55 -23.19 10.65
N ILE A 40 -19.37 -23.72 10.98
CA ILE A 40 -18.90 -25.03 10.50
C ILE A 40 -19.74 -26.15 11.12
N ALA A 41 -20.03 -26.06 12.41
CA ALA A 41 -20.90 -26.99 13.13
C ALA A 41 -22.29 -27.06 12.47
N ALA A 42 -22.88 -25.90 12.18
CA ALA A 42 -24.15 -25.79 11.47
C ALA A 42 -24.06 -26.33 10.03
N ALA A 43 -23.01 -26.01 9.28
CA ALA A 43 -22.85 -26.41 7.88
C ALA A 43 -22.58 -27.91 7.71
N LEU A 44 -21.89 -28.54 8.65
CA LEU A 44 -21.52 -29.96 8.62
C LEU A 44 -22.43 -30.84 9.48
N ALA A 45 -23.44 -30.27 10.14
CA ALA A 45 -24.31 -30.93 11.10
C ALA A 45 -23.52 -31.67 12.21
N LEU A 46 -22.50 -31.01 12.76
CA LEU A 46 -21.64 -31.52 13.83
C LEU A 46 -21.79 -30.68 15.10
N PRO A 47 -21.59 -31.25 16.30
CA PRO A 47 -21.45 -30.45 17.51
C PRO A 47 -20.16 -29.61 17.45
N GLU A 48 -20.20 -28.40 18.00
CA GLU A 48 -19.08 -27.44 17.97
C GLU A 48 -17.80 -28.02 18.59
N GLU A 49 -17.91 -28.83 19.65
CA GLU A 49 -16.78 -29.56 20.26
C GLU A 49 -16.12 -30.55 19.28
N ALA A 50 -16.89 -31.19 18.41
CA ALA A 50 -16.34 -32.08 17.39
C ALA A 50 -15.57 -31.28 16.32
N VAL A 51 -16.06 -30.10 15.93
CA VAL A 51 -15.37 -29.19 15.00
C VAL A 51 -14.01 -28.78 15.57
N ALA A 52 -13.98 -28.35 16.83
CA ALA A 52 -12.74 -28.00 17.53
C ALA A 52 -11.76 -29.19 17.59
N GLY A 53 -12.26 -30.39 17.88
CA GLY A 53 -11.47 -31.62 17.89
C GLY A 53 -10.91 -32.01 16.51
N HIS A 54 -11.70 -31.87 15.44
CA HIS A 54 -11.23 -32.11 14.07
C HIS A 54 -10.19 -31.08 13.64
N LEU A 55 -10.40 -29.80 13.94
CA LEU A 55 -9.44 -28.75 13.64
C LEU A 55 -8.11 -28.97 14.38
N ALA A 56 -8.13 -29.34 15.66
CA ALA A 56 -6.92 -29.65 16.42
C ALA A 56 -6.13 -30.81 15.78
N ARG A 57 -6.82 -31.87 15.34
CA ARG A 57 -6.18 -32.98 14.62
C ARG A 57 -5.59 -32.55 13.28
N VAL A 58 -6.30 -31.71 12.52
CA VAL A 58 -5.81 -31.14 11.26
C VAL A 58 -4.52 -30.33 11.48
N LEU A 59 -4.49 -29.48 12.52
CA LEU A 59 -3.31 -28.69 12.86
C LEU A 59 -2.10 -29.57 13.17
N VAL A 60 -2.28 -30.60 14.00
CA VAL A 60 -1.20 -31.53 14.36
C VAL A 60 -0.73 -32.32 13.13
N LYS A 61 -1.65 -32.90 12.35
CA LYS A 61 -1.33 -33.73 11.18
C LYS A 61 -0.59 -32.96 10.08
N LEU A 62 -0.91 -31.68 9.92
CA LEU A 62 -0.30 -30.82 8.91
C LEU A 62 0.86 -29.97 9.44
N GLY A 63 1.23 -30.12 10.72
CA GLY A 63 2.30 -29.32 11.35
C GLY A 63 1.99 -27.82 11.42
N LEU A 64 0.72 -27.44 11.48
CA LEU A 64 0.26 -26.06 11.44
C LEU A 64 0.10 -25.51 12.86
N ARG A 65 0.58 -24.29 13.06
CA ARG A 65 0.67 -23.68 14.40
C ARG A 65 -0.67 -23.15 14.91
N ASP A 66 -1.55 -22.74 14.01
CA ASP A 66 -2.83 -22.12 14.35
C ASP A 66 -3.84 -22.26 13.21
N ARG A 67 -5.09 -21.85 13.50
CA ARG A 67 -6.19 -21.82 12.53
C ARG A 67 -5.82 -21.04 11.26
N VAL A 68 -5.06 -19.95 11.39
CA VAL A 68 -4.69 -19.10 10.23
C VAL A 68 -3.80 -19.89 9.27
N ALA A 69 -2.83 -20.64 9.79
CA ALA A 69 -2.01 -21.54 9.01
C ALA A 69 -2.85 -22.64 8.31
N ALA A 70 -3.93 -23.12 8.94
CA ALA A 70 -4.91 -24.01 8.29
C ALA A 70 -5.67 -23.35 7.13
N VAL A 71 -6.12 -22.10 7.30
CA VAL A 71 -6.74 -21.34 6.20
C VAL A 71 -5.77 -21.22 5.03
N VAL A 72 -4.52 -20.81 5.29
CA VAL A 72 -3.48 -20.64 4.26
C VAL A 72 -3.20 -21.96 3.54
N HIS A 73 -3.02 -23.05 4.28
CA HIS A 73 -2.79 -24.37 3.70
C HIS A 73 -3.96 -24.83 2.80
N ALA A 74 -5.20 -24.54 3.19
CA ALA A 74 -6.36 -24.83 2.35
C ALA A 74 -6.34 -24.05 1.01
N PHE A 75 -5.86 -22.81 1.00
CA PHE A 75 -5.65 -22.06 -0.24
C PHE A 75 -4.48 -22.60 -1.07
N ASP A 76 -3.34 -22.90 -0.44
CA ASP A 76 -2.12 -23.33 -1.13
C ASP A 76 -2.28 -24.71 -1.79
N CYS A 77 -3.06 -25.60 -1.18
CA CYS A 77 -3.41 -26.91 -1.75
C CYS A 77 -4.62 -26.87 -2.70
N GLY A 78 -5.17 -25.68 -2.99
CA GLY A 78 -6.31 -25.51 -3.90
C GLY A 78 -7.65 -26.02 -3.37
N LEU A 79 -7.77 -26.31 -2.06
CA LEU A 79 -9.03 -26.75 -1.43
C LEU A 79 -10.09 -25.63 -1.40
N VAL A 80 -9.65 -24.37 -1.48
CA VAL A 80 -10.52 -23.19 -1.56
C VAL A 80 -10.00 -22.24 -2.62
N VAL A 81 -10.86 -21.83 -3.55
CA VAL A 81 -10.53 -20.82 -4.57
C VAL A 81 -10.95 -19.45 -4.05
N PRO A 82 -10.07 -18.43 -4.09
CA PRO A 82 -10.44 -17.07 -3.72
C PRO A 82 -11.67 -16.60 -4.50
N GLY A 83 -12.75 -16.23 -3.80
CA GLY A 83 -13.95 -15.65 -4.41
C GLY A 83 -15.08 -16.62 -4.78
N ARG A 84 -14.97 -17.92 -4.48
CA ARG A 84 -16.11 -18.86 -4.58
C ARG A 84 -16.30 -19.66 -3.28
N GLY A 85 -16.98 -19.05 -2.31
CA GLY A 85 -17.53 -19.77 -1.15
C GLY A 85 -18.96 -20.27 -1.41
N PRO A 86 -19.43 -21.33 -0.73
CA PRO A 86 -20.81 -21.80 -0.84
C PRO A 86 -21.78 -20.71 -0.38
N ARG A 87 -22.86 -20.50 -1.15
CA ARG A 87 -23.94 -19.55 -0.81
C ARG A 87 -24.69 -20.04 0.42
N ALA A 88 -24.25 -19.63 1.61
CA ALA A 88 -25.03 -19.82 2.82
C ALA A 88 -26.22 -18.85 2.81
N ARG A 89 -27.42 -19.43 2.66
CA ARG A 89 -28.72 -18.75 2.74
C ARG A 89 -28.83 -18.09 4.12
N ALA A 90 -29.00 -16.76 4.13
CA ALA A 90 -29.06 -15.96 5.33
C ALA A 90 -30.11 -16.47 6.33
N ALA A 91 -29.66 -16.95 7.49
CA ALA A 91 -30.48 -17.09 8.67
C ALA A 91 -30.26 -15.85 9.57
N ARG A 92 -31.35 -15.14 9.86
CA ARG A 92 -31.39 -13.93 10.71
C ARG A 92 -30.94 -14.28 12.14
N PRO A 93 -30.08 -13.49 12.80
CA PRO A 93 -29.86 -13.66 14.22
C PRO A 93 -30.99 -13.02 15.04
N ALA A 94 -31.46 -13.79 16.02
CA ALA A 94 -32.37 -13.34 17.07
C ALA A 94 -31.65 -12.40 18.04
N THR A 95 -32.38 -11.38 18.47
CA THR A 95 -32.03 -10.37 19.47
C THR A 95 -31.64 -11.01 20.80
N ARG A 96 -30.50 -10.60 21.38
CA ARG A 96 -30.15 -10.88 22.77
C ARG A 96 -29.82 -9.57 23.50
N ALA A 97 -30.59 -9.33 24.56
CA ALA A 97 -30.57 -8.14 25.39
C ALA A 97 -29.27 -8.02 26.19
N VAL A 98 -28.74 -6.80 26.27
CA VAL A 98 -27.61 -6.43 27.12
C VAL A 98 -28.14 -5.82 28.41
N SER A 99 -27.85 -6.48 29.53
CA SER A 99 -28.10 -5.99 30.89
C SER A 99 -27.10 -4.89 31.23
N VAL A 100 -27.60 -3.72 31.60
CA VAL A 100 -26.84 -2.58 32.12
C VAL A 100 -26.69 -2.75 33.64
N GLN A 101 -25.46 -2.70 34.16
CA GLN A 101 -25.18 -2.44 35.57
C GLN A 101 -24.11 -1.35 35.73
N LYS A 102 -24.31 -0.54 36.77
CA LYS A 102 -23.81 0.82 36.96
C LYS A 102 -22.95 0.90 38.24
N ALA A 103 -21.76 1.51 38.13
CA ALA A 103 -20.98 2.28 39.14
C ALA A 103 -20.47 1.56 40.42
N PRO A 104 -19.44 2.07 41.17
CA PRO A 104 -18.96 3.47 41.25
C PRO A 104 -17.42 3.71 41.30
N VAL A 105 -17.06 4.96 41.61
CA VAL A 105 -15.79 5.69 41.44
C VAL A 105 -14.99 5.82 42.76
N ARG A 106 -13.66 6.09 42.62
CA ARG A 106 -12.64 6.66 43.56
C ARG A 106 -11.84 5.63 44.39
N LYS A 107 -10.52 5.74 44.68
CA LYS A 107 -9.55 6.86 44.81
C LYS A 107 -8.12 6.42 44.41
N ALA A 108 -7.24 7.41 44.17
CA ALA A 108 -5.77 7.32 44.06
C ALA A 108 -5.09 7.08 45.44
N PRO A 109 -3.77 6.73 45.46
CA PRO A 109 -2.74 7.78 45.61
C PRO A 109 -1.40 7.58 44.86
N ALA A 110 -0.64 8.70 44.86
CA ALA A 110 0.78 8.99 44.58
C ALA A 110 1.81 7.85 44.82
N GLN A 111 2.72 7.53 43.89
CA GLN A 111 3.96 8.23 43.46
C GLN A 111 5.23 7.62 44.10
N LYS A 112 6.18 7.17 43.28
CA LYS A 112 7.63 7.29 43.55
C LYS A 112 8.43 7.06 42.26
N ALA A 113 9.18 8.10 41.91
CA ALA A 113 10.09 8.16 40.79
C ALA A 113 11.31 7.27 41.04
N SER A 114 11.74 6.56 39.99
CA SER A 114 13.12 6.10 39.85
C SER A 114 13.59 6.50 38.44
N VAL A 115 14.55 7.41 38.46
CA VAL A 115 15.28 7.92 37.31
C VAL A 115 16.24 6.81 36.88
N GLN A 116 16.05 6.24 35.70
CA GLN A 116 17.06 5.44 35.03
C GLN A 116 17.27 5.92 33.60
N ALA A 117 18.45 6.54 33.44
CA ALA A 117 19.29 6.66 32.27
C ALA A 117 18.61 6.49 30.90
N ILE A 118 18.41 7.62 30.24
CA ILE A 118 18.19 7.73 28.81
C ILE A 118 19.43 7.16 28.11
N SER A 119 19.40 5.88 27.80
CA SER A 119 20.26 5.33 26.76
C SER A 119 19.75 5.88 25.44
N VAL A 120 20.59 6.66 24.75
CA VAL A 120 20.38 7.06 23.36
C VAL A 120 20.37 5.76 22.56
N ARG A 121 19.16 5.22 22.36
CA ARG A 121 18.93 3.98 21.63
C ARG A 121 19.37 4.26 20.20
N ALA A 122 20.49 3.64 19.80
CA ALA A 122 20.95 3.63 18.42
C ALA A 122 19.73 3.35 17.53
N VAL A 123 19.39 4.29 16.64
CA VAL A 123 18.25 4.18 15.75
C VAL A 123 18.49 2.95 14.90
N ALA A 124 17.82 1.85 15.25
CA ALA A 124 17.90 0.61 14.49
C ALA A 124 17.53 0.96 13.06
N ARG A 125 18.46 0.75 12.12
CA ARG A 125 18.17 0.99 10.71
C ARG A 125 16.92 0.18 10.35
N PRO A 126 15.93 0.78 9.68
CA PRO A 126 14.72 0.07 9.30
C PRO A 126 15.13 -1.18 8.53
N ARG A 127 14.64 -2.33 8.99
CA ARG A 127 15.03 -3.63 8.45
C ARG A 127 14.44 -3.83 7.05
N VAL A 128 13.33 -3.15 6.75
CA VAL A 128 12.61 -3.24 5.48
C VAL A 128 12.43 -1.85 4.88
N ARG A 129 12.64 -1.72 3.58
CA ARG A 129 12.28 -0.53 2.78
C ARG A 129 11.14 -0.90 1.84
N ILE A 130 10.10 -0.06 1.76
CA ILE A 130 8.97 -0.21 0.86
C ILE A 130 8.92 1.02 -0.06
N SER A 131 8.75 0.79 -1.36
CA SER A 131 8.53 1.85 -2.34
C SER A 131 7.12 1.75 -2.91
N LEU A 132 6.40 2.87 -2.86
CA LEU A 132 5.05 3.07 -3.38
C LEU A 132 4.97 4.21 -4.40
N LEU A 133 6.02 5.04 -4.51
CA LEU A 133 6.12 6.12 -5.49
C LEU A 133 6.55 5.61 -6.89
N GLY A 134 6.02 4.44 -7.23
CA GLY A 134 6.28 3.65 -8.43
C GLY A 134 5.49 2.33 -8.31
N PRO A 135 5.83 1.30 -9.10
CA PRO A 135 5.38 -0.06 -8.83
C PRO A 135 5.78 -0.50 -7.42
N LEU A 136 4.90 -1.22 -6.71
CA LEU A 136 5.19 -1.66 -5.35
C LEU A 136 6.43 -2.55 -5.32
N GLN A 137 7.42 -2.14 -4.53
CA GLN A 137 8.64 -2.90 -4.31
C GLN A 137 8.99 -2.89 -2.82
N ALA A 138 9.59 -3.97 -2.33
CA ALA A 138 10.12 -4.03 -0.99
C ALA A 138 11.51 -4.66 -0.97
N TRP A 139 12.36 -4.17 -0.07
CA TRP A 139 13.71 -4.67 0.12
C TRP A 139 14.00 -4.93 1.60
N ARG A 140 14.83 -5.93 1.86
CA ARG A 140 15.42 -6.19 3.18
C ARG A 140 16.90 -6.48 3.01
N GLY A 141 17.75 -5.72 3.72
CA GLY A 141 19.21 -5.87 3.59
C GLY A 141 19.73 -5.74 2.16
N GLY A 142 19.07 -4.93 1.31
CA GLY A 142 19.43 -4.76 -0.10
C GLY A 142 18.84 -5.79 -1.07
N ARG A 143 18.25 -6.89 -0.60
CA ARG A 143 17.58 -7.90 -1.44
C ARG A 143 16.13 -7.53 -1.70
N CYS A 144 15.67 -7.70 -2.95
CA CYS A 144 14.26 -7.52 -3.31
C CYS A 144 13.40 -8.67 -2.76
N LEU A 145 12.18 -8.36 -2.31
CA LEU A 145 11.26 -9.32 -1.72
C LEU A 145 10.13 -9.66 -2.70
N GLU A 146 9.77 -10.94 -2.76
CA GLU A 146 8.62 -11.44 -3.54
C GLU A 146 7.33 -11.23 -2.74
N LEU A 147 6.59 -10.18 -3.09
CA LEU A 147 5.39 -9.75 -2.35
C LEU A 147 4.11 -10.49 -2.73
N GLY A 148 4.20 -11.47 -3.62
CA GLY A 148 3.06 -12.24 -4.12
C GLY A 148 2.19 -11.46 -5.12
N HIS A 149 0.95 -11.89 -5.28
CA HIS A 149 0.02 -11.33 -6.28
C HIS A 149 -0.48 -9.91 -5.92
N LEU A 150 -1.08 -9.21 -6.90
CA LEU A 150 -1.48 -7.79 -6.78
C LEU A 150 -2.41 -7.46 -5.59
N ARG A 151 -3.36 -8.34 -5.25
CA ARG A 151 -4.22 -8.11 -4.05
C ARG A 151 -3.45 -8.21 -2.72
N GLN A 152 -2.44 -9.08 -2.62
CA GLN A 152 -1.58 -9.17 -1.43
C GLN A 152 -0.69 -7.92 -1.32
N GLN A 153 -0.16 -7.48 -2.46
CA GLN A 153 0.56 -6.23 -2.61
C GLN A 153 -0.28 -5.00 -2.22
N ALA A 154 -1.56 -4.94 -2.63
CA ALA A 154 -2.48 -3.87 -2.27
C ALA A 154 -2.73 -3.79 -0.75
N VAL A 155 -2.85 -4.93 -0.06
CA VAL A 155 -2.94 -4.95 1.42
C VAL A 155 -1.68 -4.37 2.06
N LEU A 156 -0.49 -4.71 1.55
CA LEU A 156 0.75 -4.12 2.05
C LEU A 156 0.81 -2.61 1.80
N ALA A 157 0.39 -2.16 0.61
CA ALA A 157 0.33 -0.73 0.29
C ALA A 157 -0.60 0.01 1.25
N ALA A 158 -1.78 -0.54 1.56
CA ALA A 158 -2.70 0.05 2.54
C ALA A 158 -2.05 0.22 3.92
N LEU A 159 -1.36 -0.83 4.42
CA LEU A 159 -0.62 -0.76 5.68
C LEU A 159 0.53 0.24 5.64
N ALA A 160 1.22 0.35 4.51
CA ALA A 160 2.36 1.25 4.32
C ALA A 160 1.93 2.72 4.21
N LEU A 161 0.81 3.02 3.56
CA LEU A 161 0.21 4.34 3.50
C LEU A 161 -0.32 4.79 4.87
N GLY A 162 -0.78 3.84 5.70
CA GLY A 162 -1.14 4.07 7.10
C GLY A 162 0.04 4.07 8.09
N ALA A 163 1.26 3.77 7.64
CA ALA A 163 2.41 3.56 8.50
C ALA A 163 2.74 4.82 9.32
N GLY A 164 2.90 4.62 10.64
CA GLY A 164 3.22 5.69 11.59
C GLY A 164 2.04 6.58 12.00
N ARG A 165 0.84 6.40 11.46
CA ARG A 165 -0.34 7.24 11.78
C ARG A 165 -1.49 6.49 12.43
N ARG A 166 -1.77 5.23 12.07
CA ARG A 166 -2.93 4.50 12.61
C ARG A 166 -2.86 2.97 12.41
N CYS A 167 -3.47 2.20 13.32
CA CYS A 167 -3.81 0.80 13.06
C CYS A 167 -5.05 0.70 12.15
N LEU A 168 -5.00 -0.15 11.13
CA LEU A 168 -6.12 -0.42 10.24
C LEU A 168 -6.88 -1.66 10.69
N SER A 169 -8.19 -1.51 10.87
CA SER A 169 -9.07 -2.63 11.13
C SER A 169 -9.16 -3.54 9.92
N GLN A 170 -9.60 -4.78 10.16
CA GLN A 170 -9.83 -5.74 9.08
C GLN A 170 -10.88 -5.24 8.07
N ARG A 171 -11.89 -4.52 8.55
CA ARG A 171 -12.94 -3.94 7.72
C ARG A 171 -12.38 -2.82 6.84
N GLU A 172 -11.58 -1.92 7.40
CA GLU A 172 -10.88 -0.88 6.63
C GLU A 172 -10.00 -1.50 5.54
N LEU A 173 -9.20 -2.53 5.87
CA LEU A 173 -8.40 -3.23 4.84
C LEU A 173 -9.24 -3.90 3.75
N LEU A 174 -10.43 -4.40 4.09
CA LEU A 174 -11.36 -4.97 3.11
C LEU A 174 -11.93 -3.86 2.21
N ASP A 175 -12.41 -2.78 2.81
CA ASP A 175 -13.00 -1.65 2.09
C ASP A 175 -11.96 -0.97 1.18
N ASP A 176 -10.72 -0.80 1.65
CA ASP A 176 -9.62 -0.15 0.92
C ASP A 176 -9.14 -0.93 -0.32
N VAL A 177 -9.19 -2.26 -0.28
CA VAL A 177 -8.65 -3.13 -1.33
C VAL A 177 -9.74 -3.73 -2.23
N TRP A 178 -10.93 -3.99 -1.68
CA TRP A 178 -12.04 -4.60 -2.42
C TRP A 178 -13.25 -3.68 -2.64
N GLY A 179 -13.35 -2.58 -1.89
CA GLY A 179 -14.47 -1.64 -2.03
C GLY A 179 -15.83 -2.30 -1.81
N LEU A 180 -16.73 -2.13 -2.78
CA LEU A 180 -18.11 -2.62 -2.71
C LEU A 180 -18.23 -4.13 -2.98
N GLU A 181 -17.15 -4.80 -3.42
CA GLU A 181 -17.15 -6.22 -3.75
C GLU A 181 -16.19 -7.02 -2.86
N PRO A 182 -16.37 -7.02 -1.52
CA PRO A 182 -15.55 -7.81 -0.64
C PRO A 182 -15.80 -9.31 -0.86
N PRO A 183 -14.77 -10.15 -0.67
CA PRO A 183 -14.95 -11.59 -0.69
C PRO A 183 -15.92 -12.01 0.41
N ALA A 184 -16.70 -13.07 0.15
CA ALA A 184 -17.66 -13.63 1.12
C ALA A 184 -17.01 -14.06 2.44
N THR A 185 -15.69 -14.28 2.42
CA THR A 185 -14.87 -14.74 3.53
C THR A 185 -13.90 -13.67 3.97
N ASN A 186 -13.57 -13.65 5.26
CA ASN A 186 -12.45 -12.87 5.77
C ASN A 186 -11.08 -13.41 5.30
N VAL A 187 -10.57 -12.85 4.21
CA VAL A 187 -9.27 -13.19 3.61
C VAL A 187 -8.09 -12.41 4.19
N VAL A 188 -8.33 -11.36 4.98
CA VAL A 188 -7.25 -10.47 5.47
C VAL A 188 -6.20 -11.22 6.29
N PRO A 189 -6.55 -12.09 7.27
CA PRO A 189 -5.54 -12.84 8.04
C PRO A 189 -4.60 -13.67 7.16
N VAL A 190 -5.09 -14.24 6.05
CA VAL A 190 -4.29 -15.03 5.10
C VAL A 190 -3.25 -14.15 4.42
N TYR A 191 -3.66 -12.96 3.94
CA TYR A 191 -2.72 -12.02 3.33
C TYR A 191 -1.72 -11.48 4.33
N ILE A 192 -2.13 -11.17 5.56
CA ILE A 192 -1.21 -10.74 6.62
C ILE A 192 -0.18 -11.82 6.92
N TYR A 193 -0.60 -13.09 7.02
CA TYR A 193 0.32 -14.21 7.22
C TYR A 193 1.33 -14.34 6.08
N ARG A 194 0.87 -14.33 4.83
CA ARG A 194 1.75 -14.41 3.65
C ARG A 194 2.71 -13.22 3.57
N LEU A 195 2.25 -12.01 3.88
CA LEU A 195 3.08 -10.82 3.94
C LEU A 195 4.12 -10.89 5.05
N ARG A 196 3.74 -11.34 6.26
CA ARG A 196 4.70 -11.56 7.35
C ARG A 196 5.79 -12.52 6.94
N LYS A 197 5.42 -13.63 6.28
CA LYS A 197 6.37 -14.59 5.72
C LYS A 197 7.28 -13.95 4.67
N ALA A 198 6.73 -13.27 3.67
CA ALA A 198 7.50 -12.62 2.60
C ALA A 198 8.46 -11.54 3.13
N LEU A 199 8.04 -10.77 4.14
CA LEU A 199 8.87 -9.76 4.79
C LEU A 199 9.93 -10.37 5.73
N HIS A 200 9.70 -11.61 6.19
CA HIS A 200 10.62 -12.36 7.03
C HIS A 200 11.69 -13.13 6.22
N ASP A 201 11.27 -13.84 5.17
CA ASP A 201 11.99 -14.93 4.49
C ASP A 201 12.94 -14.46 3.36
N GLY A 202 13.27 -13.17 3.24
CA GLY A 202 14.26 -12.65 2.27
C GLY A 202 15.69 -13.23 2.42
N CYS A 203 15.91 -14.11 3.40
CA CYS A 203 17.13 -14.88 3.62
C CYS A 203 16.91 -16.36 3.26
N GLY A 204 17.08 -16.71 1.98
CA GLY A 204 17.62 -18.03 1.64
C GLY A 204 19.11 -18.03 1.95
N GLY A 205 19.57 -18.99 2.75
CA GLY A 205 20.97 -19.38 2.94
C GLY A 205 21.90 -18.30 3.51
N ASP A 206 22.08 -18.30 4.83
CA ASP A 206 23.38 -18.39 5.50
C ASP A 206 23.24 -17.99 6.97
N GLY A 207 23.73 -18.87 7.83
CA GLY A 207 23.51 -18.81 9.26
C GLY A 207 24.18 -17.59 9.88
N ASP A 208 23.37 -16.68 10.41
CA ASP A 208 23.62 -16.09 11.73
C ASP A 208 22.32 -15.48 12.28
N ASP A 209 21.36 -16.33 12.64
CA ASP A 209 20.09 -15.92 13.25
C ASP A 209 20.28 -15.71 14.77
N ARG A 210 21.22 -14.84 15.15
CA ARG A 210 21.38 -14.32 16.52
C ARG A 210 20.74 -12.93 16.66
N GLY A 211 19.51 -12.79 16.15
CA GLY A 211 18.82 -11.51 16.02
C GLY A 211 17.33 -11.51 16.34
N GLY A 212 16.85 -12.47 17.14
CA GLY A 212 15.64 -12.41 18.01
C GLY A 212 14.44 -11.57 17.54
N GLY A 213 13.96 -11.75 16.32
CA GLY A 213 12.75 -11.08 15.84
C GLY A 213 11.96 -12.02 14.95
N GLY A 214 10.92 -12.64 15.51
CA GLY A 214 10.04 -13.53 14.77
C GLY A 214 9.35 -12.86 13.57
N PRO A 215 8.65 -13.64 12.72
CA PRO A 215 7.95 -13.14 11.52
C PRO A 215 6.92 -12.03 11.79
N ASP A 216 6.51 -11.85 13.04
CA ASP A 216 5.57 -10.82 13.51
C ASP A 216 6.20 -9.44 13.75
N ALA A 217 7.53 -9.29 13.61
CA ALA A 217 8.23 -8.05 13.95
C ALA A 217 7.92 -6.88 13.00
N VAL A 218 7.48 -7.14 11.77
CA VAL A 218 7.25 -6.10 10.75
C VAL A 218 5.77 -5.68 10.69
N ILE A 219 4.84 -6.64 10.75
CA ILE A 219 3.39 -6.37 10.76
C ILE A 219 2.83 -6.81 12.11
N VAL A 220 2.46 -5.85 12.94
CA VAL A 220 1.97 -6.09 14.30
C VAL A 220 0.45 -6.01 14.33
N ARG A 221 -0.18 -6.89 15.12
CA ARG A 221 -1.60 -6.81 15.44
C ARG A 221 -1.78 -5.94 16.68
N GLY A 222 -2.32 -4.74 16.50
CA GLY A 222 -2.70 -3.84 17.59
C GLY A 222 -4.15 -4.04 18.04
N PRO A 223 -4.61 -3.29 19.06
CA PRO A 223 -5.98 -3.41 19.59
C PRO A 223 -7.08 -3.13 18.56
N ARG A 224 -6.77 -2.33 17.53
CA ARG A 224 -7.72 -1.90 16.49
C ARG A 224 -7.55 -2.64 15.15
N GLY A 225 -6.55 -3.52 15.01
CA GLY A 225 -6.29 -4.25 13.76
C GLY A 225 -4.80 -4.44 13.47
N TYR A 226 -4.38 -4.19 12.23
CA TYR A 226 -3.01 -4.41 11.76
C TYR A 226 -2.28 -3.09 11.48
N GLN A 227 -0.98 -3.07 11.70
CA GLN A 227 -0.11 -1.94 11.35
C GLN A 227 1.31 -2.41 11.05
N LEU A 228 2.07 -1.61 10.31
CA LEU A 228 3.52 -1.76 10.24
C LEU A 228 4.16 -1.31 11.55
N ALA A 229 5.16 -2.04 12.04
CA ALA A 229 5.89 -1.67 13.23
C ALA A 229 6.69 -0.38 13.01
N THR A 230 6.49 0.60 13.90
CA THR A 230 7.18 1.90 13.85
C THR A 230 8.70 1.71 13.89
N GLY A 231 9.40 2.33 12.94
CA GLY A 231 10.87 2.24 12.83
C GLY A 231 11.39 0.91 12.28
N ALA A 232 10.53 -0.10 12.07
CA ALA A 232 10.94 -1.35 11.41
C ALA A 232 10.93 -1.21 9.88
N VAL A 233 10.14 -0.27 9.35
CA VAL A 233 9.90 -0.07 7.93
C VAL A 233 10.17 1.38 7.54
N ASP A 234 10.94 1.57 6.46
CA ASP A 234 11.09 2.84 5.74
C ASP A 234 10.14 2.84 4.54
N VAL A 235 9.28 3.85 4.42
CA VAL A 235 8.31 3.99 3.33
C VAL A 235 8.63 5.29 2.60
N ASP A 236 8.88 5.19 1.29
CA ASP A 236 9.24 6.34 0.45
C ASP A 236 8.21 7.48 0.47
N VAL A 237 6.91 7.16 0.60
CA VAL A 237 5.85 8.17 0.78
C VAL A 237 6.02 8.97 2.08
N ALA A 238 6.38 8.31 3.19
CA ALA A 238 6.61 9.01 4.44
C ALA A 238 7.83 9.94 4.33
N ARG A 239 8.91 9.44 3.70
CA ARG A 239 10.11 10.24 3.40
C ARG A 239 9.81 11.42 2.48
N MET A 240 8.97 11.23 1.46
CA MET A 240 8.51 12.30 0.58
C MET A 240 7.79 13.40 1.37
N GLU A 241 6.87 13.04 2.28
CA GLU A 241 6.17 14.04 3.10
C GLU A 241 7.12 14.81 4.04
N GLU A 242 8.15 14.14 4.58
CA GLU A 242 9.20 14.80 5.37
C GLU A 242 10.02 15.80 4.55
N LEU A 243 10.42 15.41 3.33
CA LEU A 243 11.12 16.29 2.40
C LEU A 243 10.26 17.48 1.97
N VAL A 244 8.97 17.26 1.68
CA VAL A 244 8.04 18.35 1.34
C VAL A 244 7.85 19.32 2.50
N ALA A 245 7.76 18.83 3.73
CA ALA A 245 7.76 19.69 4.91
C ALA A 245 9.08 20.48 5.03
N GLY A 246 10.21 19.88 4.62
CA GLY A 246 11.51 20.54 4.49
C GLY A 246 11.52 21.67 3.47
N ILE A 247 10.96 21.45 2.27
CA ILE A 247 10.83 22.49 1.22
C ILE A 247 10.09 23.71 1.78
N GLY A 248 8.98 23.49 2.49
CA GLY A 248 8.21 24.57 3.12
C GLY A 248 8.92 25.27 4.28
N ARG A 249 9.91 24.64 4.92
CA ARG A 249 10.78 25.29 5.90
C ARG A 249 11.86 26.14 5.22
N ALA A 250 12.49 25.61 4.18
CA ALA A 250 13.50 26.32 3.40
C ALA A 250 12.93 27.58 2.72
N ASP A 251 11.71 27.50 2.18
CA ASP A 251 11.00 28.66 1.63
C ASP A 251 10.81 29.78 2.66
N ARG A 252 10.32 29.43 3.85
CA ARG A 252 10.13 30.41 4.94
C ARG A 252 11.43 30.98 5.49
N ALA A 253 12.52 30.24 5.39
CA ALA A 253 13.85 30.70 5.77
C ALA A 253 14.51 31.57 4.67
N GLY A 254 13.90 31.69 3.49
CA GLY A 254 14.48 32.42 2.36
C GLY A 254 15.70 31.73 1.75
N ASP A 255 15.78 30.40 1.82
CA ASP A 255 16.89 29.61 1.26
C ASP A 255 16.45 28.89 -0.02
N PRO A 256 16.57 29.54 -1.20
CA PRO A 256 16.14 28.98 -2.48
C PRO A 256 16.98 27.77 -2.89
N LEU A 257 18.27 27.71 -2.53
CA LEU A 257 19.16 26.61 -2.89
C LEU A 257 18.78 25.32 -2.14
N GLN A 258 18.55 25.43 -0.82
CA GLN A 258 18.08 24.30 -0.03
C GLN A 258 16.68 23.84 -0.47
N ALA A 259 15.79 24.78 -0.80
CA ALA A 259 14.46 24.44 -1.29
C ALA A 259 14.52 23.68 -2.63
N LEU A 260 15.35 24.14 -3.57
CA LEU A 260 15.59 23.47 -4.85
C LEU A 260 16.18 22.07 -4.65
N HIS A 261 17.20 21.93 -3.78
CA HIS A 261 17.81 20.64 -3.49
C HIS A 261 16.80 19.62 -2.94
N LEU A 262 15.94 20.04 -2.02
CA LEU A 262 14.89 19.19 -1.46
C LEU A 262 13.83 18.82 -2.50
N CYS A 263 13.47 19.73 -3.42
CA CYS A 263 12.60 19.41 -4.55
C CYS A 263 13.21 18.28 -5.39
N CYS A 264 14.50 18.39 -5.77
CA CYS A 264 15.18 17.36 -6.55
C CYS A 264 15.19 16.00 -5.84
N GLN A 265 15.61 15.97 -4.56
CA GLN A 265 15.61 14.75 -3.76
C GLN A 265 14.21 14.11 -3.63
N THR A 266 13.17 14.93 -3.53
CA THR A 266 11.79 14.43 -3.44
C THR A 266 11.36 13.80 -4.77
N LEU A 267 11.71 14.40 -5.91
CA LEU A 267 11.37 13.88 -7.23
C LEU A 267 12.12 12.60 -7.59
N GLU A 268 13.35 12.42 -7.11
CA GLU A 268 14.12 11.16 -7.26
C GLU A 268 13.44 9.95 -6.59
N LEU A 269 12.54 10.18 -5.63
CA LEU A 269 11.75 9.10 -5.03
C LEU A 269 10.69 8.56 -6.00
N PHE A 270 10.23 9.37 -6.96
CA PHE A 270 9.22 8.97 -7.93
C PHE A 270 9.84 8.17 -9.08
N ARG A 271 9.58 6.86 -9.10
CA ARG A 271 10.10 5.89 -10.07
C ARG A 271 8.99 5.41 -11.01
N GLY A 272 8.25 6.35 -11.59
CA GLY A 272 7.13 6.09 -12.49
C GLY A 272 5.79 6.50 -11.88
N GLU A 273 4.73 5.77 -12.24
CA GLU A 273 3.38 5.98 -11.71
C GLU A 273 3.28 5.41 -10.28
N PRO A 274 2.86 6.22 -9.29
CA PRO A 274 2.65 5.72 -7.93
C PRO A 274 1.64 4.58 -7.88
N LEU A 275 1.93 3.55 -7.08
CA LEU A 275 1.05 2.39 -6.88
C LEU A 275 0.65 1.73 -8.21
N ALA A 276 1.54 1.73 -9.20
CA ALA A 276 1.28 1.20 -10.54
C ALA A 276 0.80 -0.26 -10.47
N GLY A 277 -0.29 -0.55 -11.18
CA GLY A 277 -0.87 -1.90 -11.27
C GLY A 277 -1.59 -2.40 -10.02
N LEU A 278 -1.57 -1.67 -8.90
CA LEU A 278 -2.31 -2.09 -7.70
C LEU A 278 -3.81 -1.83 -7.85
N PRO A 279 -4.66 -2.82 -7.52
CA PRO A 279 -6.12 -2.67 -7.54
C PRO A 279 -6.65 -2.09 -6.24
N GLY A 280 -7.90 -1.64 -6.29
CA GLY A 280 -8.70 -1.27 -5.13
C GLY A 280 -8.84 0.24 -4.95
N PRO A 281 -9.91 0.68 -4.27
CA PRO A 281 -10.27 2.10 -4.16
C PRO A 281 -9.19 2.94 -3.48
N LEU A 282 -8.48 2.42 -2.48
CA LEU A 282 -7.39 3.16 -1.83
C LEU A 282 -6.23 3.41 -2.80
N ALA A 283 -5.85 2.40 -3.58
CA ALA A 283 -4.74 2.53 -4.53
C ALA A 283 -5.05 3.55 -5.63
N GLU A 284 -6.28 3.57 -6.14
CA GLU A 284 -6.75 4.54 -7.13
C GLU A 284 -6.75 5.96 -6.57
N LEU A 285 -7.32 6.17 -5.38
CA LEU A 285 -7.37 7.47 -4.73
C LEU A 285 -5.96 8.01 -4.43
N GLU A 286 -5.09 7.17 -3.86
CA GLU A 286 -3.74 7.58 -3.50
C GLU A 286 -2.86 7.79 -4.73
N ARG A 287 -3.06 7.04 -5.81
CA ARG A 287 -2.39 7.30 -7.08
C ARG A 287 -2.69 8.70 -7.61
N LEU A 288 -3.96 9.09 -7.64
CA LEU A 288 -4.35 10.45 -8.04
C LEU A 288 -3.70 11.50 -7.13
N ARG A 289 -3.81 11.34 -5.81
CA ARG A 289 -3.21 12.24 -4.81
C ARG A 289 -1.70 12.39 -5.01
N LEU A 290 -0.98 11.29 -5.22
CA LEU A 290 0.47 11.28 -5.36
C LEU A 290 0.94 11.84 -6.71
N VAL A 291 0.19 11.62 -7.78
CA VAL A 291 0.46 12.25 -9.10
C VAL A 291 0.30 13.76 -9.00
N GLU A 292 -0.79 14.25 -8.41
CA GLU A 292 -0.98 15.69 -8.19
C GLU A 292 0.11 16.28 -7.29
N ARG A 293 0.50 15.54 -6.24
CA ARG A 293 1.62 15.93 -5.37
C ARG A 293 2.93 16.07 -6.12
N ARG A 294 3.24 15.12 -7.01
CA ARG A 294 4.43 15.17 -7.88
C ARG A 294 4.41 16.43 -8.74
N VAL A 295 3.29 16.74 -9.40
CA VAL A 295 3.15 17.94 -10.23
C VAL A 295 3.42 19.21 -9.42
N ALA A 296 2.86 19.30 -8.21
CA ALA A 296 3.10 20.45 -7.33
C ALA A 296 4.58 20.60 -6.92
N ILE A 297 5.29 19.49 -6.71
CA ILE A 297 6.73 19.52 -6.39
C ILE A 297 7.55 19.99 -7.60
N VAL A 298 7.24 19.53 -8.82
CA VAL A 298 7.95 19.99 -10.02
C VAL A 298 7.68 21.48 -10.26
N GLN A 299 6.43 21.94 -10.10
CA GLN A 299 6.10 23.38 -10.17
C GLN A 299 6.96 24.20 -9.20
N ARG A 300 7.08 23.73 -7.95
CA ARG A 300 7.91 24.37 -6.93
C ARG A 300 9.39 24.39 -7.31
N LYS A 301 9.91 23.29 -7.86
CA LYS A 301 11.29 23.18 -8.35
C LYS A 301 11.58 24.24 -9.41
N VAL A 302 10.71 24.36 -10.40
CA VAL A 302 10.81 25.34 -11.49
C VAL A 302 10.74 26.76 -10.97
N GLU A 303 9.83 27.07 -10.04
CA GLU A 303 9.78 28.40 -9.40
C GLU A 303 11.12 28.78 -8.76
N TRP A 304 11.80 27.83 -8.12
CA TRP A 304 13.13 28.07 -7.55
C TRP A 304 14.23 28.19 -8.60
N GLN A 305 14.21 27.38 -9.65
CA GLN A 305 15.14 27.51 -10.79
C GLN A 305 15.06 28.92 -11.40
N LEU A 306 13.85 29.40 -11.69
CA LEU A 306 13.62 30.74 -12.25
C LEU A 306 14.06 31.89 -11.32
N ARG A 307 14.01 31.69 -10.00
CA ARG A 307 14.50 32.64 -9.00
C ARG A 307 16.03 32.66 -8.90
N LEU A 308 16.65 31.50 -9.14
CA LEU A 308 18.10 31.33 -9.13
C LEU A 308 18.76 31.65 -10.49
N GLY A 309 17.97 32.04 -11.50
CA GLY A 309 18.46 32.35 -12.84
C GLY A 309 18.78 31.12 -13.69
N GLN A 310 18.32 29.94 -13.30
CA GLN A 310 18.43 28.68 -14.06
C GLN A 310 17.29 28.58 -15.08
N ASP A 311 17.19 29.58 -15.96
CA ASP A 311 16.04 29.77 -16.83
C ASP A 311 15.97 28.67 -17.92
N ALA A 312 17.11 28.21 -18.44
CA ALA A 312 17.16 27.15 -19.46
C ALA A 312 16.63 25.81 -18.94
N GLU A 313 17.10 25.35 -17.77
CA GLU A 313 16.63 24.11 -17.15
C GLU A 313 15.15 24.20 -16.76
N ALA A 314 14.70 25.36 -16.27
CA ALA A 314 13.30 25.61 -15.96
C ALA A 314 12.40 25.53 -17.19
N ILE A 315 12.84 26.09 -18.33
CA ILE A 315 12.09 26.07 -19.59
C ILE A 315 11.91 24.62 -20.10
N ASP A 316 12.98 23.82 -20.10
CA ASP A 316 12.92 22.42 -20.54
C ASP A 316 11.95 21.59 -19.70
N GLU A 317 12.00 21.73 -18.37
CA GLU A 317 11.09 21.05 -17.45
C GLU A 317 9.63 21.51 -17.63
N LEU A 318 9.42 22.82 -17.81
CA LEU A 318 8.09 23.37 -18.07
C LEU A 318 7.51 22.91 -19.40
N PHE A 319 8.31 22.79 -20.46
CA PHE A 319 7.86 22.24 -21.74
C PHE A 319 7.34 20.82 -21.58
N ALA A 320 8.10 19.95 -20.90
CA ALA A 320 7.69 18.57 -20.66
C ALA A 320 6.40 18.50 -19.83
N LEU A 321 6.30 19.30 -18.76
CA LEU A 321 5.10 19.37 -17.91
C LEU A 321 3.88 19.91 -18.66
N SER A 322 4.02 20.99 -19.43
CA SER A 322 2.91 21.55 -20.22
C SER A 322 2.46 20.63 -21.35
N ALA A 323 3.35 19.77 -21.87
CA ALA A 323 2.96 18.73 -22.81
C ALA A 323 2.14 17.62 -22.14
N ALA A 324 2.53 17.19 -20.93
CA ALA A 324 1.84 16.17 -20.14
C ALA A 324 0.51 16.66 -19.53
N HIS A 325 0.43 17.95 -19.19
CA HIS A 325 -0.73 18.58 -18.56
C HIS A 325 -1.24 19.76 -19.39
N PRO A 326 -1.80 19.50 -20.59
CA PRO A 326 -2.13 20.52 -21.58
C PRO A 326 -3.19 21.54 -21.13
N LEU A 327 -4.05 21.17 -20.19
CA LEU A 327 -5.12 22.01 -19.64
C LEU A 327 -4.71 22.76 -18.35
N ASN A 328 -3.46 22.62 -17.91
CA ASN A 328 -2.97 23.29 -16.71
C ASN A 328 -2.47 24.70 -17.05
N GLU A 329 -3.37 25.68 -16.95
CA GLU A 329 -3.08 27.08 -17.25
C GLU A 329 -1.95 27.70 -16.42
N PRO A 330 -1.81 27.43 -15.11
CA PRO A 330 -0.65 27.88 -14.33
C PRO A 330 0.70 27.45 -14.92
N LEU A 331 0.83 26.20 -15.38
CA LEU A 331 2.05 25.73 -16.04
C LEU A 331 2.32 26.48 -17.34
N ALA A 332 1.30 26.65 -18.18
CA ALA A 332 1.42 27.39 -19.43
C ALA A 332 1.87 28.84 -19.18
N ALA A 333 1.28 29.53 -18.21
CA ALA A 333 1.65 30.90 -17.86
C ALA A 333 3.08 31.01 -17.32
N MET A 334 3.54 30.02 -16.55
CA MET A 334 4.92 29.99 -16.05
C MET A 334 5.92 29.80 -17.20
N LEU A 335 5.62 28.88 -18.14
CA LEU A 335 6.42 28.68 -19.35
C LEU A 335 6.48 29.94 -20.22
N MET A 336 5.34 30.61 -20.42
CA MET A 336 5.28 31.87 -21.16
C MET A 336 6.21 32.93 -20.55
N ARG A 337 6.18 33.08 -19.21
CA ARG A 337 7.01 34.06 -18.50
C ARG A 337 8.50 33.72 -18.57
N ALA A 338 8.85 32.44 -18.45
CA ALA A 338 10.23 31.97 -18.55
C ALA A 338 10.78 32.21 -19.97
N LEU A 339 10.05 31.80 -21.00
CA LEU A 339 10.41 32.03 -22.41
C LEU A 339 10.55 33.52 -22.74
N TYR A 340 9.65 34.37 -22.23
CA TYR A 340 9.74 35.80 -22.47
C TYR A 340 10.99 36.42 -21.83
N ARG A 341 11.32 36.02 -20.59
CA ARG A 341 12.56 36.45 -19.90
C ARG A 341 13.83 36.03 -20.64
N ASP A 342 13.80 34.87 -21.30
CA ASP A 342 14.88 34.35 -22.16
C ASP A 342 14.91 35.01 -23.57
N GLY A 343 14.09 36.03 -23.82
CA GLY A 343 14.01 36.74 -25.11
C GLY A 343 13.22 36.01 -26.19
N ARG A 344 12.59 34.87 -25.87
CA ARG A 344 11.84 34.02 -26.80
C ARG A 344 10.35 34.39 -26.83
N GLN A 345 10.06 35.65 -27.14
CA GLN A 345 8.69 36.19 -27.12
C GLN A 345 7.73 35.40 -28.04
N ALA A 346 8.16 35.06 -29.26
CA ALA A 346 7.33 34.32 -30.22
C ALA A 346 6.92 32.92 -29.70
N ASP A 347 7.83 32.24 -29.02
CA ASP A 347 7.55 30.93 -28.41
C ASP A 347 6.56 31.06 -27.26
N ALA A 348 6.70 32.10 -26.42
CA ALA A 348 5.75 32.37 -25.35
C ALA A 348 4.32 32.64 -25.88
N LEU A 349 4.18 33.42 -26.97
CA LEU A 349 2.87 33.64 -27.60
C LEU A 349 2.30 32.34 -28.22
N THR A 350 3.17 31.48 -28.75
CA THR A 350 2.77 30.16 -29.27
C THR A 350 2.21 29.25 -28.17
N VAL A 351 2.80 29.28 -26.96
CA VAL A 351 2.28 28.55 -25.79
C VAL A 351 0.86 29.01 -25.43
N PHE A 352 0.61 30.33 -25.41
CA PHE A 352 -0.72 30.88 -25.17
C PHE A 352 -1.75 30.36 -26.19
N GLU A 353 -1.43 30.45 -27.48
CA GLU A 353 -2.33 30.03 -28.55
C GLU A 353 -2.62 28.53 -28.53
N ARG A 354 -1.63 27.71 -28.12
CA ARG A 354 -1.83 26.26 -27.95
C ARG A 354 -2.76 25.96 -26.77
N ALA A 355 -2.55 26.60 -25.63
CA ALA A 355 -3.39 26.43 -24.45
C ALA A 355 -4.82 26.93 -24.70
N ARG A 356 -4.97 28.10 -25.34
CA ARG A 356 -6.28 28.66 -25.72
C ARG A 356 -7.08 27.72 -26.61
N ARG A 357 -6.46 27.14 -27.62
CA ARG A 357 -7.11 26.16 -28.51
C ARG A 357 -7.56 24.92 -27.74
N ARG A 358 -6.68 24.31 -26.95
CA ARG A 358 -7.04 23.13 -26.12
C ARG A 358 -8.19 23.39 -25.15
N LEU A 359 -8.20 24.54 -24.47
CA LEU A 359 -9.31 24.89 -23.56
C LEU A 359 -10.64 25.06 -24.32
N ALA A 360 -10.60 25.64 -25.52
CA ALA A 360 -11.79 25.79 -26.36
C ALA A 360 -12.25 24.44 -26.92
N ASP A 361 -11.34 23.63 -27.44
CA ASP A 361 -11.63 22.35 -28.11
C ASP A 361 -12.07 21.27 -27.12
N ASP A 362 -11.39 21.13 -25.98
CA ASP A 362 -11.62 20.03 -25.03
C ASP A 362 -12.69 20.37 -23.97
N LEU A 363 -12.79 21.65 -23.57
CA LEU A 363 -13.66 22.09 -22.48
C LEU A 363 -14.70 23.14 -22.88
N GLY A 364 -14.61 23.74 -24.07
CA GLY A 364 -15.51 24.81 -24.49
C GLY A 364 -15.37 26.11 -23.68
N VAL A 365 -14.24 26.31 -22.99
CA VAL A 365 -14.04 27.47 -22.09
C VAL A 365 -12.94 28.40 -22.58
N PRO A 366 -13.06 29.72 -22.33
CA PRO A 366 -11.98 30.66 -22.63
C PRO A 366 -10.84 30.57 -21.59
N PRO A 367 -9.63 31.05 -21.92
CA PRO A 367 -8.52 31.17 -20.97
C PRO A 367 -8.89 31.92 -19.68
N SER A 368 -8.35 31.44 -18.56
CA SER A 368 -8.44 32.08 -17.25
C SER A 368 -7.84 33.49 -17.25
N ARG A 369 -8.11 34.23 -16.16
CA ARG A 369 -7.49 35.54 -15.93
C ARG A 369 -5.96 35.44 -15.79
N LEU A 370 -5.47 34.35 -15.22
CA LEU A 370 -4.04 34.13 -14.99
C LEU A 370 -3.29 34.03 -16.32
N LEU A 371 -3.77 33.19 -17.23
CA LEU A 371 -3.14 33.00 -18.54
C LEU A 371 -3.25 34.25 -19.42
N ARG A 372 -4.41 34.94 -19.39
CA ARG A 372 -4.59 36.22 -20.10
C ARG A 372 -3.68 37.34 -19.58
N ARG A 373 -3.45 37.42 -18.27
CA ARG A 373 -2.52 38.40 -17.70
C ARG A 373 -1.09 38.16 -18.15
N ALA A 374 -0.64 36.90 -18.16
CA ALA A 374 0.68 36.55 -18.69
C ALA A 374 0.82 36.96 -20.16
N HIS A 375 -0.21 36.70 -20.98
CA HIS A 375 -0.23 37.15 -22.37
C HIS A 375 -0.16 38.68 -22.52
N GLN A 376 -0.97 39.42 -21.77
CA GLN A 376 -0.99 40.88 -21.82
C GLN A 376 0.33 41.51 -21.39
N MET A 377 0.97 40.98 -20.35
CA MET A 377 2.29 41.41 -19.88
C MET A 377 3.33 41.30 -21.00
N ILE A 378 3.36 40.16 -21.69
CA ILE A 378 4.28 39.90 -22.80
C ILE A 378 4.03 40.81 -24.00
N LEU A 379 2.78 41.14 -24.30
CA LEU A 379 2.44 42.08 -25.38
C LEU A 379 2.85 43.52 -25.07
N ARG A 380 2.91 43.89 -23.79
CA ARG A 380 3.32 45.23 -23.35
C ARG A 380 4.82 45.38 -23.15
N GLY A 381 5.55 44.28 -23.18
CA GLY A 381 6.97 44.27 -22.92
C GLY A 381 7.32 44.33 -21.42
N GLU A 382 6.39 43.97 -20.53
CA GLU A 382 6.50 44.10 -19.06
C GLU A 382 7.18 42.91 -18.36
#